data_AF-A0A1G1WZX7-F1
#
_entry.id   AF-A0A1G1WZX7-F1
#
_cell.length_a   1.000
_cell.length_b   1.000
_cell.length_c   1.000
_cell.angle_alpha   90.00
_cell.angle_beta   90.00
_cell.angle_gamma   90.00
#
_symmetry.space_group_name_H-M   'P 1'
#
loop_
_entity.id
_entity.type
_entity.pdbx_description
1 polymer ?
#
loop_
_entity_poly.entity_id
_entity_poly.type
_entity_poly.pdbx_seq_one_letter_code
_entity_poly.pdbx_strand_id
1 'polypeptide(L)'
;MLLRFTKHAQEKFAILKKHSFLVTRRQVTNAVLKPDLIDHSRLPLHIAQKTIDDTHVLRVVYKREGRIKVIITFYPGRKSSYEKRK
;
A
#
# COMPACT_ATOMS: atom_id res chain seq x y z
N MET A 1 1.97 -1.37 -17.21
CA MET A 1 2.52 -0.47 -16.15
C MET A 1 3.49 -1.27 -15.30
N LEU A 2 4.67 -0.73 -14.97
CA LEU A 2 5.72 -1.45 -14.23
C LEU A 2 5.70 -1.09 -12.75
N LEU A 3 5.92 -2.08 -11.88
CA LEU A 3 6.01 -1.91 -10.43
C LEU A 3 7.41 -2.28 -9.95
N ARG A 4 8.03 -1.42 -9.14
CA ARG A 4 9.34 -1.68 -8.53
C ARG A 4 9.24 -1.51 -7.02
N PHE A 5 9.67 -2.52 -6.28
CA PHE A 5 9.75 -2.47 -4.81
C PHE A 5 11.13 -1.96 -4.41
N THR A 6 11.18 -0.96 -3.54
CA THR A 6 12.44 -0.57 -2.88
C THR A 6 12.89 -1.67 -1.91
N LYS A 7 14.16 -1.63 -1.48
CA LYS A 7 14.68 -2.50 -0.41
C LYS A 7 13.79 -2.42 0.84
N HIS A 8 13.42 -1.21 1.26
CA HIS A 8 12.54 -1.00 2.40
C HIS A 8 11.17 -1.68 2.24
N ALA A 9 10.54 -1.58 1.06
CA ALA A 9 9.28 -2.27 0.80
C ALA A 9 9.44 -3.80 0.79
N GLN A 10 10.58 -4.32 0.32
CA GLN A 10 10.85 -5.76 0.35
C GLN A 10 10.99 -6.28 1.79
N GLU A 11 11.72 -5.56 2.65
CA GLU A 11 11.91 -5.91 4.06
C GLU A 11 10.60 -5.84 4.85
N LYS A 12 9.68 -4.95 4.46
CA LYS A 12 8.40 -4.76 5.14
C LYS A 12 7.54 -6.02 5.18
N PHE A 13 7.64 -6.91 4.20
CA PHE A 13 6.95 -8.20 4.22
C PHE A 13 7.35 -9.06 5.42
N ALA A 14 8.65 -9.20 5.68
CA ALA A 14 9.16 -9.99 6.79
C ALA A 14 8.80 -9.36 8.14
N ILE A 15 8.85 -8.03 8.24
CA ILE A 15 8.46 -7.29 9.44
C ILE A 15 6.99 -7.55 9.77
N LEU A 16 6.08 -7.40 8.81
CA LEU A 16 4.65 -7.62 9.05
C LEU A 16 4.36 -9.09 9.40
N LYS A 17 5.02 -10.04 8.73
CA LYS A 17 4.91 -11.47 9.07
C LYS A 17 5.33 -11.76 10.51
N LYS A 18 6.41 -11.13 11.00
CA LYS A 18 6.86 -11.24 12.41
C LYS A 18 5.83 -10.73 13.41
N HIS A 19 5.01 -9.76 13.00
CA HIS A 19 3.89 -9.24 13.80
C HIS A 19 2.55 -9.94 13.47
N SER A 20 2.60 -11.19 13.00
CA SER A 20 1.42 -12.00 12.68
C SER A 20 0.47 -11.39 11.63
N PHE A 21 0.98 -10.49 10.78
CA PHE A 21 0.21 -9.88 9.71
C PHE A 21 0.78 -10.27 8.34
N LEU A 22 0.13 -11.21 7.66
CA LEU A 22 0.59 -11.68 6.36
C LEU A 22 0.13 -10.74 5.24
N VAL A 23 1.08 -10.04 4.61
CA VAL A 23 0.85 -9.33 3.35
C VAL A 23 1.61 -10.03 2.24
N THR A 24 0.94 -10.25 1.10
CA THR A 24 1.54 -10.84 -0.09
C THR A 24 1.91 -9.77 -1.11
N ARG A 25 2.89 -10.05 -1.98
CA ARG A 25 3.18 -9.19 -3.14
C ARG A 25 1.94 -8.94 -4.00
N ARG A 26 1.07 -9.95 -4.15
CA ARG A 26 -0.21 -9.82 -4.87
C ARG A 26 -1.13 -8.78 -4.24
N GLN A 27 -1.25 -8.74 -2.91
CA GLN A 27 -2.06 -7.72 -2.23
C GLN A 27 -1.50 -6.31 -2.45
N VAL A 28 -0.18 -6.12 -2.31
CA VAL A 28 0.45 -4.80 -2.53
C VAL A 28 0.29 -4.34 -3.97
N THR A 29 0.54 -5.23 -4.94
CA THR A 29 0.39 -4.92 -6.36
C THR A 29 -1.07 -4.61 -6.71
N ASN A 30 -2.04 -5.41 -6.23
CA ASN A 30 -3.46 -5.13 -6.41
C ASN A 30 -3.88 -3.80 -5.78
N ALA A 31 -3.38 -3.45 -4.61
CA ALA A 31 -3.67 -2.16 -3.98
C ALA A 31 -3.20 -0.99 -4.87
N VAL A 32 -2.04 -1.10 -5.53
CA VAL A 32 -1.51 -0.03 -6.39
C VAL A 32 -2.17 0.02 -7.78
N LEU A 33 -2.62 -1.13 -8.31
CA LEU A 33 -3.21 -1.25 -9.64
C LEU A 33 -4.72 -1.02 -9.64
N LYS A 34 -5.43 -1.48 -8.61
CA LYS A 34 -6.88 -1.40 -8.44
C LYS A 34 -7.20 -0.92 -7.01
N PRO A 35 -6.76 0.29 -6.60
CA PRO A 35 -7.07 0.84 -5.29
C PRO A 35 -8.56 1.09 -5.14
N ASP A 36 -9.05 1.04 -3.90
CA ASP A 36 -10.39 1.52 -3.57
C ASP A 36 -10.38 3.05 -3.41
N LEU A 37 -9.23 3.62 -3.03
CA LEU A 37 -8.99 5.06 -2.89
C LEU A 37 -7.51 5.38 -3.16
N ILE A 38 -7.24 6.56 -3.74
CA ILE A 38 -5.90 7.14 -3.79
C ILE A 38 -5.90 8.44 -2.99
N ASP A 39 -5.05 8.51 -1.97
CA ASP A 39 -4.85 9.69 -1.15
C ASP A 39 -3.65 10.49 -1.70
N HIS A 40 -3.94 11.73 -2.09
CA HIS A 40 -3.02 12.69 -2.71
C HIS A 40 -2.51 13.77 -1.73
N SER A 41 -2.80 13.64 -0.42
CA SER A 41 -2.42 14.66 0.58
C SER A 41 -0.92 14.83 0.80
N ARG A 42 -0.09 13.93 0.25
CA ARG A 42 1.38 13.92 0.44
C ARG A 42 2.16 13.93 -0.86
N LEU A 43 1.67 14.63 -1.88
CA LEU A 43 2.37 14.78 -3.15
C LEU A 43 3.84 15.21 -2.93
N PRO A 44 4.80 14.68 -3.71
CA PRO A 44 4.62 13.82 -4.89
C PRO A 44 4.33 12.34 -4.58
N LEU A 45 4.24 11.97 -3.30
CA LEU A 45 3.87 10.61 -2.89
C LEU A 45 2.36 10.39 -3.02
N HIS A 46 2.01 9.20 -3.44
CA HIS A 46 0.64 8.73 -3.56
C HIS A 46 0.43 7.59 -2.56
N ILE A 47 -0.75 7.54 -1.95
CA ILE A 47 -1.10 6.46 -1.04
C ILE A 47 -2.31 5.73 -1.60
N ALA A 48 -2.06 4.57 -2.21
CA ALA A 48 -3.11 3.66 -2.64
C ALA A 48 -3.65 2.90 -1.42
N GLN A 49 -4.97 2.90 -1.25
CA GLN A 49 -5.63 2.16 -0.19
C GLN A 49 -6.49 1.05 -0.80
N LYS A 50 -6.45 -0.15 -0.22
CA LYS A 50 -7.32 -1.26 -0.60
C LYS A 50 -7.76 -2.08 0.60
N THR A 51 -9.04 -2.40 0.68
CA THR A 51 -9.60 -3.33 1.66
C THR A 51 -8.99 -4.72 1.51
N ILE A 52 -8.57 -5.34 2.62
CA ILE A 52 -7.95 -6.67 2.62
C ILE A 52 -8.67 -7.70 3.50
N ASP A 53 -9.45 -7.24 4.48
CA ASP A 53 -10.38 -8.05 5.27
C ASP A 53 -11.52 -7.15 5.79
N ASP A 54 -12.39 -7.66 6.66
CA ASP A 54 -13.55 -6.93 7.18
C ASP A 54 -13.18 -5.69 8.00
N THR A 55 -12.00 -5.66 8.61
CA THR A 55 -11.57 -4.62 9.56
C THR A 55 -10.36 -3.81 9.09
N HIS A 56 -9.59 -4.31 8.11
CA HIS A 56 -8.34 -3.70 7.67
C HIS A 56 -8.34 -3.26 6.21
N VAL A 57 -7.57 -2.20 5.98
CA VAL A 57 -7.09 -1.77 4.67
C VAL A 57 -5.58 -1.94 4.61
N LEU A 58 -5.07 -2.24 3.42
CA LEU A 58 -3.66 -2.10 3.07
C LEU A 58 -3.45 -0.72 2.44
N ARG A 59 -2.56 0.07 3.03
CA ARG A 59 -2.10 1.34 2.46
C ARG A 59 -0.71 1.16 1.87
N VAL A 60 -0.53 1.56 0.62
CA VAL A 60 0.71 1.44 -0.13
C VAL A 60 1.18 2.82 -0.57
N VAL A 61 2.34 3.22 -0.08
CA VAL A 61 2.98 4.49 -0.44
C VAL A 61 3.88 4.26 -1.64
N TYR A 62 3.67 5.04 -2.70
CA TYR A 62 4.48 4.96 -3.90
C TYR A 62 4.69 6.34 -4.53
N LYS A 63 5.71 6.45 -5.37
CA LYS A 63 5.89 7.57 -6.30
C LYS A 63 5.83 7.10 -7.74
N ARG A 64 5.53 8.00 -8.66
CA ARG A 64 5.53 7.73 -10.10
C ARG A 64 6.81 8.30 -10.71
N GLU A 65 7.54 7.45 -11.43
CA GLU A 65 8.72 7.81 -12.22
C GLU A 65 8.43 7.38 -13.67
N GLY A 66 7.89 8.32 -14.45
CA GLY A 66 7.39 8.04 -15.81
C GLY A 66 6.31 6.95 -15.83
N ARG A 67 6.66 5.76 -16.34
CA ARG A 67 5.79 4.58 -16.43
C ARG A 67 5.94 3.58 -15.27
N ILE A 68 6.85 3.85 -14.33
CA ILE A 68 7.15 3.01 -13.18
C ILE A 68 6.45 3.59 -11.95
N LYS A 69 5.71 2.75 -11.20
CA LYS A 69 5.33 3.08 -9.83
C LYS A 69 6.33 2.42 -8.88
N VAL A 70 7.07 3.25 -8.15
CA VAL A 70 8.07 2.81 -7.17
C VAL A 70 7.41 2.70 -5.81
N ILE A 71 7.21 1.48 -5.35
CA ILE A 71 6.61 1.17 -4.04
C ILE A 71 7.67 1.40 -2.98
N ILE A 72 7.42 2.39 -2.12
CA ILE A 72 8.36 2.83 -1.07
C ILE A 72 8.13 2.03 0.20
N THR A 73 6.88 1.91 0.65
CA THR A 73 6.48 1.17 1.85
C THR A 73 5.00 0.82 1.82
N PHE A 74 4.55 -0.04 2.72
CA PHE A 74 3.14 -0.35 2.92
C PHE A 74 2.87 -0.76 4.37
N TYR A 75 1.63 -0.60 4.79
CA TYR A 75 1.20 -0.94 6.13
C TYR A 75 -0.30 -1.25 6.17
N PRO A 76 -0.73 -2.19 7.04
CA PRO A 76 -2.14 -2.34 7.35
C PRO A 76 -2.62 -1.18 8.22
N GLY A 77 -3.87 -0.80 8.08
CA GLY A 77 -4.55 0.14 8.96
C GLY A 77 -6.00 -0.28 9.18
N ARG A 78 -6.61 0.19 10.27
CA ARG A 78 -8.03 -0.09 10.54
C ARG A 78 -8.91 0.71 9.59
N LYS A 79 -9.95 0.10 9.02
CA LYS A 79 -10.93 0.78 8.15
C LYS A 79 -11.54 2.00 8.83
N SER A 80 -11.92 1.88 10.10
CA SER A 80 -12.52 2.95 10.90
C SER A 80 -11.64 4.21 11.01
N SER A 81 -10.31 4.06 10.87
CA SER A 81 -9.39 5.21 10.85
C SER A 81 -9.46 6.02 9.55
N TYR A 82 -10.04 5.48 8.48
CA TYR A 82 -10.05 6.06 7.14
C TYR A 82 -11.44 6.24 6.53
N GLU A 83 -12.49 5.63 7.10
CA GLU A 83 -13.89 5.79 6.66
C GLU A 83 -14.37 7.25 6.70
N LYS A 84 -13.84 8.06 7.62
CA LYS A 84 -14.18 9.50 7.74
C LYS A 84 -13.63 10.38 6.61
N ARG A 85 -12.83 9.83 5.68
CA ARG A 85 -12.20 10.58 4.57
C ARG A 85 -12.79 10.23 3.21
N LYS A 86 -13.95 9.56 3.18
CA LYS A 86 -14.72 9.33 1.95
C LYS A 86 -15.48 10.58 1.52
#